data_AF-D4E4Q0-F1
#
_entry.id   AF-D4E4Q0-F1
#
_cell.length_a   1.000
_cell.length_b   1.000
_cell.length_c   1.000
_cell.angle_alpha   90.00
_cell.angle_beta   90.00
_cell.angle_gamma   90.00
#
_symmetry.space_group_name_H-M   'P 1'
#
loop_
_entity.id
_entity.type
_entity.pdbx_description
1 polymer ?
#
loop_
_entity_poly.entity_id
_entity_poly.type
_entity_poly.pdbx_seq_one_letter_code
_entity_poly.pdbx_strand_id
1 'polypeptide(L)'
;MSMTAIDYVNAALAVVKERQNTLPSFPLYQSALNQIQYIKDILEGNNNDKSKLHTITLGAYASKEFATTDPELAQHLSNVNYIASQMASGLKVILPHEEDPEYIKRQKRYKK
;
A
#
# COMPACT_ATOMS: atom_id res chain seq x y z
N MET A 1 15.31 -3.43 13.05
CA MET A 1 15.08 -3.93 11.68
C MET A 1 14.57 -2.76 10.86
N SER A 2 15.25 -2.41 9.77
CA SER A 2 14.78 -1.40 8.81
C SER A 2 13.60 -1.97 8.04
N MET A 3 12.51 -1.21 7.89
CA MET A 3 11.45 -1.62 6.96
C MET A 3 11.94 -1.48 5.53
N THR A 4 11.44 -2.33 4.65
CA THR A 4 11.71 -2.33 3.20
C THR A 4 10.43 -2.09 2.42
N ALA A 5 10.50 -1.78 1.12
CA ALA A 5 9.31 -1.60 0.28
C ALA A 5 8.39 -2.83 0.31
N ILE A 6 8.97 -4.03 0.33
CA ILE A 6 8.22 -5.28 0.38
C ILE A 6 7.47 -5.45 1.72
N ASP A 7 8.02 -4.94 2.83
CA ASP A 7 7.34 -4.97 4.13
C ASP A 7 6.07 -4.12 4.15
N TYR A 8 6.11 -2.95 3.51
CA TYR A 8 4.92 -2.09 3.35
C TYR A 8 3.83 -2.75 2.53
N VAL A 9 4.22 -3.40 1.43
CA VAL A 9 3.32 -4.13 0.54
C VAL A 9 2.71 -5.34 1.25
N ASN A 10 3.52 -6.13 1.95
CA ASN A 10 3.04 -7.29 2.71
C ASN A 10 2.11 -6.87 3.87
N ALA A 11 2.41 -5.78 4.57
CA ALA A 11 1.54 -5.24 5.61
C ALA A 11 0.19 -4.79 5.04
N ALA A 12 0.18 -4.10 3.90
CA ALA A 12 -1.05 -3.70 3.24
C ALA A 12 -1.89 -4.90 2.78
N LEU A 13 -1.26 -5.95 2.21
CA LEU A 13 -1.95 -7.20 1.87
C LEU A 13 -2.62 -7.84 3.08
N ALA A 14 -1.93 -7.88 4.23
CA ALA A 14 -2.47 -8.46 5.45
C ALA A 14 -3.70 -7.70 5.94
N VAL A 15 -3.62 -6.37 6.04
CA VAL A 15 -4.74 -5.53 6.50
C VAL A 15 -5.92 -5.61 5.55
N VAL A 16 -5.71 -5.53 4.23
CA VAL A 16 -6.81 -5.63 3.25
C VAL A 16 -7.49 -7.00 3.33
N LYS A 17 -6.74 -8.10 3.48
CA LYS A 17 -7.32 -9.45 3.66
C LYS A 17 -8.13 -9.56 4.94
N GLU A 18 -7.65 -8.99 6.03
CA GLU A 18 -8.38 -8.95 7.29
C GLU A 18 -9.72 -8.21 7.13
N ARG A 19 -9.72 -7.02 6.53
CA ARG A 19 -10.95 -6.26 6.27
C ARG A 19 -11.89 -6.96 5.30
N GLN A 20 -11.35 -7.61 4.26
CA GLN A 20 -12.15 -8.42 3.33
C GLN A 20 -12.84 -9.59 4.04
N ASN A 21 -12.18 -10.27 4.98
CA ASN A 21 -12.80 -11.34 5.74
C ASN A 21 -13.97 -10.85 6.60
N THR A 22 -13.88 -9.62 7.13
CA THR A 22 -14.95 -8.99 7.90
C THR A 22 -16.11 -8.53 7.02
N LEU A 23 -15.82 -7.99 5.83
CA LEU A 23 -16.84 -7.54 4.86
C LEU A 23 -16.53 -8.03 3.43
N PRO A 24 -16.84 -9.30 3.12
CA PRO A 24 -16.43 -9.94 1.86
C PRO A 24 -17.11 -9.38 0.61
N SER A 25 -18.29 -8.79 0.78
CA SER A 25 -19.10 -8.25 -0.31
C SER A 25 -18.61 -6.91 -0.83
N PHE A 26 -17.61 -6.28 -0.19
CA PHE A 26 -17.12 -4.97 -0.63
C PHE A 26 -16.07 -5.11 -1.75
N PRO A 27 -16.40 -4.73 -3.00
CA PRO A 27 -15.58 -5.06 -4.17
C PRO A 27 -14.21 -4.34 -4.18
N LEU A 28 -14.08 -3.24 -3.45
CA LEU A 28 -12.83 -2.48 -3.39
C LEU A 28 -11.69 -3.27 -2.75
N TYR A 29 -11.99 -4.19 -1.81
CA TYR A 29 -10.94 -5.01 -1.21
C TYR A 29 -10.28 -5.93 -2.25
N GLN A 30 -11.07 -6.58 -3.09
CA GLN A 30 -10.52 -7.45 -4.14
C GLN A 30 -9.70 -6.64 -5.16
N SER A 31 -10.18 -5.46 -5.56
CA SER A 31 -9.42 -4.56 -6.43
C SER A 31 -8.09 -4.14 -5.80
N ALA A 32 -8.12 -3.74 -4.52
CA ALA A 32 -6.91 -3.36 -3.79
C ALA A 32 -5.91 -4.52 -3.70
N LEU A 33 -6.36 -5.74 -3.37
CA LEU A 33 -5.48 -6.92 -3.31
C LEU A 33 -4.80 -7.19 -4.65
N ASN A 34 -5.54 -7.13 -5.76
CA ASN A 34 -4.98 -7.35 -7.08
C ASN A 34 -3.90 -6.30 -7.43
N GLN A 35 -4.16 -5.02 -7.11
CA GLN A 35 -3.20 -3.94 -7.34
C GLN A 35 -1.95 -4.06 -6.47
N ILE A 36 -2.12 -4.37 -5.17
CA ILE A 36 -1.01 -4.55 -4.24
C ILE A 36 -0.16 -5.78 -4.62
N GLN A 37 -0.81 -6.88 -5.04
CA GLN A 37 -0.11 -8.08 -5.51
C GLN A 37 0.70 -7.80 -6.79
N TYR A 38 0.15 -7.07 -7.74
CA TYR A 38 0.90 -6.65 -8.93
C TYR A 38 2.15 -5.83 -8.59
N ILE A 39 2.05 -4.89 -7.63
CA ILE A 39 3.20 -4.11 -7.15
C ILE A 39 4.23 -5.03 -6.48
N LYS A 40 3.76 -6.00 -5.68
CA LYS A 40 4.60 -7.02 -5.06
C LYS A 40 5.40 -7.80 -6.09
N ASP A 41 4.74 -8.29 -7.13
CA ASP A 41 5.38 -9.11 -8.17
C ASP A 41 6.50 -8.34 -8.90
N ILE A 42 6.33 -7.03 -9.10
CA ILE A 42 7.38 -6.19 -9.69
C ILE A 42 8.56 -6.01 -8.73
N LEU A 43 8.29 -5.78 -7.43
CA LEU A 43 9.35 -5.62 -6.43
C LEU A 43 10.17 -6.89 -6.23
N GLU A 44 9.53 -8.06 -6.33
CA GLU A 44 10.19 -9.37 -6.23
C GLU A 44 10.87 -9.82 -7.54
N GLY A 45 10.68 -9.07 -8.63
CA GLY A 45 11.21 -9.42 -9.95
C GLY A 45 10.46 -10.54 -10.67
N ASN A 46 9.30 -10.94 -10.14
CA ASN A 46 8.40 -11.93 -10.73
C ASN A 46 7.61 -11.36 -11.92
N ASN A 47 7.51 -10.02 -12.01
CA ASN A 47 6.88 -9.32 -13.12
C ASN A 47 7.72 -8.11 -13.57
N ASN A 48 8.01 -8.02 -14.86
CA ASN A 48 8.78 -6.92 -15.44
C ASN A 48 7.92 -5.90 -16.20
N ASP A 49 6.63 -6.18 -16.40
CA ASP A 49 5.68 -5.25 -16.99
C ASP A 49 5.33 -4.16 -15.96
N LYS A 50 5.87 -2.96 -16.17
CA LYS A 50 5.64 -1.78 -15.34
C LYS A 50 4.56 -0.86 -15.91
N SER A 51 3.98 -1.18 -17.07
CA SER A 51 3.06 -0.30 -17.81
C SER A 51 1.83 0.11 -16.99
N LYS A 52 1.36 -0.78 -16.10
CA LYS A 52 0.17 -0.55 -15.27
C LYS A 52 0.46 0.15 -13.95
N LEU A 53 1.72 0.52 -13.65
CA LEU A 53 2.02 1.28 -12.43
C LEU A 53 1.35 2.66 -12.44
N HIS A 54 1.21 3.29 -13.61
CA HIS A 54 0.52 4.57 -13.74
C HIS A 54 -1.02 4.47 -13.59
N THR A 55 -1.57 3.25 -13.62
CA THR A 55 -3.02 3.02 -13.51
C THR A 55 -3.44 2.60 -12.11
N ILE A 56 -2.52 2.58 -11.15
CA ILE A 56 -2.81 2.23 -9.75
C ILE A 56 -3.71 3.30 -9.13
N THR A 57 -4.80 2.86 -8.49
CA THR A 57 -5.83 3.72 -7.89
C THR A 57 -5.88 3.63 -6.36
N LEU A 58 -4.88 3.00 -5.73
CA LEU A 58 -4.84 2.78 -4.28
C LEU A 58 -4.89 4.10 -3.49
N GLY A 59 -4.24 5.16 -3.98
CA GLY A 59 -4.32 6.49 -3.35
C GLY A 59 -5.72 7.11 -3.40
N ALA A 60 -6.50 6.83 -4.45
CA ALA A 60 -7.89 7.26 -4.53
C ALA A 60 -8.77 6.48 -3.54
N TYR A 61 -8.56 5.17 -3.39
CA TYR A 61 -9.26 4.37 -2.39
C TYR A 61 -8.96 4.87 -0.98
N ALA A 62 -7.67 5.10 -0.67
CA ALA A 62 -7.25 5.63 0.61
C ALA A 62 -7.94 6.96 0.96
N SER A 63 -7.90 7.93 0.05
CA SER A 63 -8.39 9.29 0.32
C SER A 63 -9.91 9.42 0.28
N LYS A 64 -10.59 8.69 -0.61
CA LYS A 64 -12.03 8.85 -0.85
C LYS A 64 -12.90 7.91 -0.04
N GLU A 65 -12.43 6.68 0.21
CA GLU A 65 -13.26 5.62 0.78
C GLU A 65 -12.91 5.34 2.24
N PHE A 66 -11.61 5.38 2.56
CA PHE A 66 -11.11 4.88 3.85
C PHE A 66 -10.58 5.96 4.80
N ALA A 67 -10.30 7.18 4.33
CA ALA A 67 -9.68 8.23 5.14
C ALA A 67 -10.43 8.53 6.45
N THR A 68 -11.75 8.38 6.46
CA THR A 68 -12.59 8.60 7.65
C THR A 68 -13.04 7.29 8.31
N THR A 69 -13.31 6.25 7.53
CA THR A 69 -13.93 4.99 7.99
C THR A 69 -12.93 3.96 8.48
N ASP A 70 -11.74 3.91 7.86
CA ASP A 70 -10.64 3.03 8.23
C ASP A 70 -9.29 3.73 7.96
N PRO A 71 -8.87 4.66 8.85
CA PRO A 71 -7.66 5.45 8.66
C PRO A 71 -6.38 4.59 8.61
N GLU A 72 -6.38 3.45 9.29
CA GLU A 72 -5.27 2.49 9.24
C GLU A 72 -5.13 1.90 7.84
N LEU A 73 -6.23 1.38 7.28
CA LEU A 73 -6.24 0.88 5.91
C LEU A 73 -5.87 1.98 4.91
N ALA A 74 -6.43 3.19 5.07
CA ALA A 74 -6.10 4.33 4.22
C ALA A 74 -4.58 4.61 4.20
N GLN A 75 -3.92 4.56 5.36
CA GLN A 75 -2.48 4.74 5.45
C GLN A 75 -1.71 3.64 4.71
N HIS A 76 -2.09 2.37 4.88
CA HIS A 76 -1.45 1.26 4.18
C HIS A 76 -1.59 1.38 2.66
N LEU A 77 -2.78 1.71 2.16
CA LEU A 77 -3.02 1.93 0.74
C LEU A 77 -2.24 3.12 0.19
N SER A 78 -2.15 4.21 0.96
CA SER A 78 -1.39 5.42 0.58
C SER A 78 0.11 5.13 0.46
N ASN A 79 0.67 4.39 1.42
CA ASN A 79 2.08 4.00 1.39
C ASN A 79 2.42 3.16 0.16
N VAL A 80 1.58 2.17 -0.16
CA VAL A 80 1.80 1.32 -1.34
C VAL A 80 1.63 2.12 -2.63
N ASN A 81 0.66 3.03 -2.69
CA ASN A 81 0.49 3.94 -3.82
C ASN A 81 1.73 4.80 -4.05
N TYR A 82 2.34 5.31 -2.97
CA TYR A 82 3.56 6.10 -3.04
C TYR A 82 4.77 5.30 -3.55
N ILE A 83 4.91 4.05 -3.12
CA ILE A 83 5.93 3.14 -3.66
C ILE A 83 5.69 2.91 -5.16
N ALA A 84 4.45 2.63 -5.55
CA ALA A 84 4.09 2.41 -6.95
C ALA A 84 4.36 3.63 -7.84
N SER A 85 4.05 4.85 -7.36
CA SER A 85 4.30 6.07 -8.14
C SER A 85 5.79 6.31 -8.37
N GLN A 86 6.63 6.06 -7.36
CA GLN A 86 8.08 6.16 -7.51
C GLN A 86 8.63 5.15 -8.52
N MET A 87 8.14 3.90 -8.46
CA MET A 87 8.49 2.86 -9.43
C MET A 87 8.07 3.24 -10.86
N ALA A 88 6.90 3.85 -11.02
CA ALA A 88 6.37 4.28 -12.32
C ALA A 88 7.23 5.40 -12.93
N SER A 89 7.74 6.31 -12.10
CA SER A 89 8.62 7.40 -12.51
C SER A 89 10.07 6.97 -12.75
N GLY A 90 10.41 5.69 -12.59
CA GLY A 90 11.78 5.19 -12.71
C GLY A 90 12.72 5.71 -11.60
N LEU A 91 12.15 6.20 -10.50
CA LEU A 91 12.90 6.74 -9.38
C LEU A 91 13.38 5.61 -8.46
N LYS A 92 14.45 5.88 -7.72
CA LYS A 92 14.82 5.04 -6.58
C LYS A 92 13.68 5.11 -5.56
N VAL A 93 13.20 3.96 -5.08
CA VAL A 93 12.13 3.90 -4.07
C VAL A 93 12.65 4.45 -2.75
N ILE A 94 12.10 5.58 -2.32
CA ILE A 94 12.23 6.19 -1.00
C ILE A 94 11.06 5.67 -0.15
N LEU A 95 11.37 5.14 1.02
CA LEU A 95 10.36 4.55 1.88
C LEU A 95 9.60 5.65 2.65
N PRO A 96 8.31 5.44 2.96
CA PRO A 96 7.51 6.46 3.66
C PRO A 96 8.11 6.95 4.98
N HIS A 97 8.89 6.12 5.67
CA HIS A 97 9.59 6.50 6.91
C HIS A 97 10.91 7.24 6.70
N GLU A 98 11.47 7.21 5.49
CA GLU A 98 12.67 7.97 5.14
C GLU A 98 12.33 9.42 4.78
N GLU A 99 11.09 9.68 4.33
CA GLU A 99 10.59 11.03 4.02
C GLU A 99 10.08 11.76 5.27
N ASP A 100 9.50 11.05 6.24
CA ASP A 100 8.94 11.64 7.46
C ASP A 100 9.43 10.91 8.73
N PRO A 101 10.27 11.54 9.57
CA PRO A 101 10.73 10.98 10.84
C PRO A 101 9.59 10.68 11.84
N GLU A 102 8.43 11.33 11.69
CA GLU A 102 7.25 11.07 12.52
C GLU A 102 6.47 9.82 12.07
N TYR A 103 6.72 9.29 10.87
CA TYR A 103 6.05 8.10 10.36
C TYR A 103 6.14 6.92 11.35
N ILE A 104 7.33 6.66 11.89
CA ILE A 104 7.55 5.57 12.86
C ILE A 104 6.83 5.84 14.19
N LYS A 105 6.70 7.11 14.60
CA LYS A 105 5.96 7.48 15.82
C LYS A 105 4.46 7.21 15.65
N ARG A 106 3.90 7.49 14.48
CA ARG A 106 2.47 7.23 14.17
C ARG A 106 2.18 5.73 14.15
N GLN A 107 3.00 4.91 13.49
CA GLN A 107 2.80 3.44 13.47
C GLN A 107 2.83 2.81 14.86
N LYS A 108 3.72 3.26 15.77
CA LYS A 108 3.75 2.76 17.16
C LYS A 108 2.49 3.12 17.95
N ARG A 109 1.79 4.18 17.56
CA ARG A 109 0.59 4.67 18.23
C ARG A 109 -0.65 3.86 17.88
N TYR A 110 -0.69 3.27 16.68
CA TYR A 110 -1.79 2.41 16.21
C TYR A 110 -1.62 0.92 16.57
N LYS A 111 -0.44 0.50 17.04
CA LYS A 111 -0.19 -0.86 17.57
C LYS A 111 -0.67 -1.06 19.03
N LYS A 112 -1.65 -0.29 19.50
CA LYS A 112 -2.10 -0.30 20.90
C LYS A 112 -3.52 -0.81 21.04
#